data_AF-A0AA35XIB2-F1
#
_entry.id   AF-A0AA35XIB2-F1
#
_cell.length_a   1.000
_cell.length_b   1.000
_cell.length_c   1.000
_cell.angle_alpha   90.00
_cell.angle_beta   90.00
_cell.angle_gamma   90.00
#
_symmetry.space_group_name_H-M   'P 1'
#
loop_
_entity.id
_entity.type
_entity.pdbx_description
1 polymer ?
#
loop_
_entity_poly.entity_id
_entity_poly.type
_entity_poly.pdbx_seq_one_letter_code
_entity_poly.pdbx_strand_id
1 'polypeptide(L)'
;MLRQEFGRVMSQFLPGRHADDWNAEGLIDDLGQICDLPPELSHEDQVYRYSREQVEGILSDHAESACVAREEEHLTAMENLRTGIGLHAYGQRNPLDMYRAEGQKMFFELQNRIQRDVVRTLFHVTVDPVQADAVTRNATRGRRNSVGDSPMKAGTAPTATPQPGGTGKVGRNASCPCGSGRKYKRCCGKAA
;
A
#
# COMPACT_ATOMS: atom_id res chain seq x y z
N MET A 1 16.41 -19.52 15.69
CA MET A 1 15.28 -18.82 16.33
C MET A 1 13.96 -19.36 15.79
N LEU A 2 13.65 -19.23 14.50
CA LEU A 2 12.44 -19.81 13.88
C LEU A 2 12.25 -21.30 14.17
N ARG A 3 13.30 -22.12 14.04
CA ARG A 3 13.26 -23.56 14.37
C ARG A 3 12.88 -23.87 15.82
N GLN A 4 13.29 -23.03 16.78
CA GLN A 4 12.95 -23.23 18.20
C GLN A 4 11.47 -22.90 18.45
N GLU A 5 10.96 -21.83 17.84
CA GLU A 5 9.55 -21.47 17.96
C GLU A 5 8.65 -22.47 17.24
N PHE A 6 9.03 -22.95 16.04
CA PHE A 6 8.31 -24.05 15.38
C PHE A 6 8.27 -25.30 16.27
N GLY A 7 9.37 -25.65 16.93
CA GLY A 7 9.39 -26.74 17.90
C GLY A 7 8.40 -26.52 19.06
N ARG A 8 8.22 -25.28 19.50
CA ARG A 8 7.24 -24.90 20.54
C ARG A 8 5.80 -25.02 20.04
N VAL A 9 5.48 -24.44 18.89
CA VAL A 9 4.16 -24.55 18.24
C VAL A 9 3.80 -26.02 18.02
N MET A 10 4.74 -26.79 17.48
CA MET A 10 4.57 -28.24 17.29
C MET A 10 4.36 -28.98 18.61
N SER A 11 5.07 -28.62 19.69
CA SER A 11 4.82 -29.25 20.99
C SER A 11 3.43 -28.95 21.58
N GLN A 12 2.82 -27.81 21.19
CA GLN A 12 1.50 -27.39 21.64
C GLN A 12 0.38 -28.11 20.85
N PHE A 13 0.51 -28.22 19.53
CA PHE A 13 -0.54 -28.80 18.66
C PHE A 13 -0.33 -30.28 18.32
N LEU A 14 0.91 -30.78 18.44
CA LEU A 14 1.32 -32.16 18.15
C LEU A 14 2.08 -32.76 19.36
N PRO A 15 1.40 -32.95 20.52
CA PRO A 15 2.05 -33.37 21.76
C PRO A 15 2.60 -34.81 21.71
N GLY A 16 1.93 -35.69 20.93
CA GLY A 16 2.22 -37.12 20.85
C GLY A 16 2.84 -37.59 19.53
N ARG A 17 3.39 -38.81 19.53
CA ARG A 17 3.90 -39.51 18.32
C ARG A 17 2.76 -40.08 17.46
N HIS A 18 1.57 -40.23 18.03
CA HIS A 18 0.38 -40.77 17.38
C HIS A 18 -0.60 -39.63 17.04
N ALA A 19 -1.29 -39.79 15.91
CA ALA A 19 -2.19 -38.79 15.33
C ALA A 19 -3.48 -38.56 16.13
N ASP A 20 -3.78 -39.42 17.11
CA ASP A 20 -5.08 -39.44 17.81
C ASP A 20 -5.32 -38.19 18.69
N ASP A 21 -4.25 -37.51 19.13
CA ASP A 21 -4.29 -36.31 19.98
C ASP A 21 -3.85 -35.03 19.23
N TRP A 22 -3.80 -35.06 17.89
CA TRP A 22 -3.31 -33.93 17.10
C TRP A 22 -4.43 -32.92 16.81
N ASN A 23 -4.09 -31.64 16.91
CA ASN A 23 -4.96 -30.55 16.45
C ASN A 23 -4.37 -29.94 15.17
N ALA A 24 -4.63 -30.59 14.03
CA ALA A 24 -4.12 -30.16 12.74
C ALA A 24 -4.76 -28.86 12.24
N GLU A 25 -6.06 -28.63 12.52
CA GLU A 25 -6.77 -27.40 12.17
C GLU A 25 -6.15 -26.18 12.87
N GLY A 26 -5.95 -26.26 14.19
CA GLY A 26 -5.31 -25.19 14.96
C GLY A 26 -3.86 -24.94 14.58
N LEU A 27 -3.13 -26.00 14.17
CA LEU A 27 -1.78 -25.87 13.65
C LEU A 27 -1.76 -25.10 12.33
N ILE A 28 -2.65 -25.43 11.40
CA ILE A 28 -2.74 -24.79 10.08
C ILE A 28 -3.14 -23.32 10.23
N ASP A 29 -4.11 -23.02 11.10
CA ASP A 29 -4.55 -21.66 11.35
C ASP A 29 -3.45 -20.79 11.98
N ASP A 30 -2.73 -21.32 12.96
CA ASP A 30 -1.66 -20.58 13.65
C ASP A 30 -0.43 -20.42 12.74
N LEU A 31 -0.02 -21.47 12.04
CA LEU A 31 1.10 -21.40 11.09
C LEU A 31 0.77 -20.51 9.88
N GLY A 32 -0.46 -20.55 9.36
CA GLY A 32 -0.91 -19.73 8.24
C GLY A 32 -0.90 -18.23 8.54
N GLN A 33 -0.92 -17.83 9.82
CA GLN A 33 -0.75 -16.43 10.21
C GLN A 33 0.73 -16.00 10.29
N ILE A 34 1.63 -16.96 10.50
CA ILE A 34 3.06 -16.72 10.68
C ILE A 34 3.79 -16.79 9.34
N CYS A 35 3.47 -17.78 8.50
CA CYS A 35 4.11 -18.02 7.21
C CYS A 35 3.09 -18.47 6.16
N ASP A 36 3.40 -18.20 4.88
CA ASP A 36 2.73 -18.89 3.79
C ASP A 36 2.96 -20.40 3.97
N LEU A 37 1.89 -21.18 4.00
CA LEU A 37 2.01 -22.59 4.36
C LEU A 37 2.40 -23.41 3.12
N PRO A 38 3.34 -24.38 3.25
CA PRO A 38 3.62 -25.30 2.18
C PRO A 38 2.35 -26.05 1.75
N PRO A 39 2.18 -26.36 0.44
CA PRO A 39 0.99 -27.05 -0.07
C PRO A 39 0.78 -28.43 0.58
N GLU A 40 1.84 -29.06 1.07
CA GLU A 40 1.85 -30.34 1.78
C GLU A 40 1.18 -30.28 3.16
N LEU A 41 1.13 -29.09 3.78
CA LEU A 41 0.52 -28.87 5.10
C LEU A 41 -0.73 -28.00 5.01
N SER A 42 -1.14 -27.58 3.81
CA SER A 42 -2.31 -26.73 3.60
C SER A 42 -3.64 -27.43 3.86
N HIS A 43 -3.65 -28.76 3.95
CA HIS A 43 -4.85 -29.56 4.16
C HIS A 43 -4.69 -30.48 5.37
N GLU A 44 -5.71 -30.54 6.22
CA GLU A 44 -5.74 -31.33 7.44
C GLU A 44 -5.42 -32.82 7.17
N ASP A 45 -6.06 -33.41 6.14
CA ASP A 45 -5.87 -34.80 5.72
C ASP A 45 -4.42 -35.15 5.36
N GLN A 46 -3.61 -34.17 4.96
CA GLN A 46 -2.21 -34.39 4.61
C GLN A 46 -1.34 -34.39 5.86
N VAL A 47 -1.64 -33.54 6.84
CA VAL A 47 -0.89 -33.47 8.11
C VAL A 47 -0.88 -34.83 8.81
N TYR A 48 -2.02 -35.52 8.88
CA TYR A 48 -2.11 -36.85 9.51
C TYR A 48 -1.35 -37.96 8.77
N ARG A 49 -0.91 -37.75 7.53
CA ARG A 49 -0.10 -38.73 6.78
C ARG A 49 1.38 -38.67 7.14
N TYR A 50 1.82 -37.57 7.73
CA TYR A 50 3.22 -37.33 8.07
C TYR A 50 3.48 -37.63 9.54
N SER A 51 4.70 -38.08 9.84
CA SER A 51 5.16 -38.14 11.23
C SER A 51 5.52 -36.74 11.73
N ARG A 52 5.52 -36.54 13.06
CA ARG A 52 5.93 -35.27 13.67
C ARG A 52 7.30 -34.78 13.17
N GLU A 53 8.27 -35.68 13.04
CA GLU A 53 9.62 -35.35 12.56
C GLU A 53 9.61 -34.88 11.10
N GLN A 54 8.73 -35.45 10.26
CA GLN A 54 8.56 -35.02 8.87
C GLN A 54 7.91 -33.65 8.77
N VAL A 55 6.89 -33.37 9.58
CA VAL A 55 6.24 -32.05 9.63
C VAL A 55 7.25 -30.97 10.04
N GLU A 56 8.11 -31.25 11.03
CA GLU A 56 9.15 -30.32 11.47
C GLU A 56 10.16 -30.04 10.34
N GLY A 57 10.58 -31.09 9.63
CA GLY A 57 11.47 -30.97 8.48
C GLY A 57 10.88 -30.10 7.37
N ILE A 58 9.63 -30.38 6.97
CA ILE A 58 8.93 -29.62 5.92
C ILE A 58 8.83 -28.14 6.30
N LEU A 59 8.48 -27.82 7.55
CA LEU A 59 8.39 -26.43 8.00
C LEU A 59 9.75 -25.73 8.04
N SER A 60 10.80 -26.43 8.47
CA SER A 60 12.16 -25.88 8.48
C SER A 60 12.65 -25.59 7.06
N ASP A 61 12.49 -26.55 6.15
CA ASP A 61 12.90 -26.43 4.75
C ASP A 61 12.12 -25.31 4.05
N HIS A 62 10.80 -25.22 4.32
CA HIS A 62 9.97 -24.15 3.78
C HIS A 62 10.38 -22.77 4.30
N ALA A 63 10.68 -22.63 5.59
CA ALA A 63 11.12 -21.36 6.18
C ALA A 63 12.47 -20.90 5.62
N GLU A 64 13.41 -21.82 5.38
CA GLU A 64 14.68 -21.53 4.72
C GLU A 64 14.45 -21.08 3.27
N SER A 65 13.62 -21.82 2.52
CA SER A 65 13.27 -21.46 1.14
C SER A 65 12.61 -20.08 1.04
N ALA A 66 11.68 -19.76 1.95
CA ALA A 66 11.02 -18.45 2.00
C ALA A 66 12.01 -17.31 2.29
N CYS A 67 13.00 -17.53 3.16
CA CYS A 67 14.04 -16.55 3.43
C CYS A 67 14.91 -16.28 2.19
N VAL A 68 15.34 -17.35 1.51
CA VAL A 68 16.13 -17.25 0.28
C VAL A 68 15.35 -16.52 -0.82
N ALA A 69 14.08 -16.88 -1.02
CA ALA A 69 13.22 -16.24 -2.02
C ALA A 69 13.10 -14.72 -1.79
N ARG A 70 12.94 -14.30 -0.53
CA ARG A 70 12.86 -12.87 -0.17
C ARG A 70 14.17 -12.12 -0.41
N GLU A 71 15.31 -12.76 -0.14
CA GLU A 71 16.61 -12.18 -0.45
C GLU A 71 16.77 -12.00 -1.97
N GLU A 72 16.41 -13.03 -2.75
CA GLU A 72 16.45 -12.99 -4.21
C GLU A 72 15.52 -11.90 -4.78
N GLU A 73 14.29 -11.79 -4.27
CA GLU A 73 13.35 -10.72 -4.62
C GLU A 73 13.95 -9.34 -4.35
N HIS A 74 14.59 -9.14 -3.19
CA HIS A 74 15.22 -7.87 -2.84
C HIS A 74 16.40 -7.54 -3.77
N LEU A 75 17.27 -8.51 -4.05
CA LEU A 75 18.41 -8.32 -4.96
C LEU A 75 17.94 -8.02 -6.38
N THR A 76 16.91 -8.71 -6.85
CA THR A 76 16.29 -8.45 -8.16
C THR A 76 15.66 -7.06 -8.21
N ALA A 77 14.96 -6.64 -7.16
CA ALA A 77 14.42 -5.28 -7.05
C ALA A 77 15.53 -4.21 -7.07
N MET A 78 16.66 -4.46 -6.41
CA MET A 78 17.81 -3.56 -6.41
C MET A 78 18.49 -3.46 -7.78
N GLU A 79 18.60 -4.57 -8.52
CA GLU A 79 19.13 -4.55 -9.88
C GLU A 79 18.18 -3.85 -10.87
N ASN A 80 16.86 -4.06 -10.72
CA ASN A 80 15.85 -3.32 -11.48
C ASN A 80 15.89 -1.82 -11.17
N LEU A 81 16.09 -1.44 -9.90
CA LEU A 81 16.27 -0.05 -9.51
C LEU A 81 17.54 0.55 -10.15
N ARG A 82 18.64 -0.18 -10.13
CA ARG A 82 19.93 0.25 -10.71
C ARG A 82 19.82 0.51 -12.21
N THR A 83 19.18 -0.41 -12.95
CA THR A 83 18.95 -0.27 -14.40
C THR A 83 17.94 0.83 -14.72
N GLY A 84 16.92 1.03 -13.87
CA GLY A 84 15.89 2.07 -14.04
C GLY A 84 16.33 3.50 -13.69
N ILE A 85 17.29 3.68 -12.78
CA ILE A 85 17.70 5.01 -12.28
C ILE A 85 18.25 5.92 -13.39
N GLY A 86 18.83 5.33 -14.45
CA GLY A 86 19.37 6.06 -15.59
C GLY A 86 18.30 6.84 -16.36
N LEU A 87 17.05 6.34 -16.39
CA LEU A 87 15.91 7.04 -17.00
C LEU A 87 15.41 8.21 -16.14
N HIS A 88 15.63 8.16 -14.82
CA HIS A 88 15.26 9.22 -13.88
C HIS A 88 16.25 10.40 -13.83
N ALA A 89 17.44 10.25 -14.43
CA ALA A 89 18.44 11.31 -14.57
C ALA A 89 17.93 12.54 -15.36
N TYR A 90 16.81 12.42 -16.09
CA TYR A 90 16.19 13.53 -16.80
C TYR A 90 15.63 14.63 -15.87
N GLY A 91 15.49 14.35 -14.57
CA GLY A 91 14.90 15.28 -13.59
C GLY A 91 15.86 16.25 -12.89
N GLN A 92 17.08 16.45 -13.39
CA GLN A 92 18.12 17.30 -12.76
C GLN A 92 18.49 16.90 -11.32
N ARG A 93 18.16 15.68 -10.89
CA ARG A 93 18.59 15.09 -9.61
C ARG A 93 19.74 14.12 -9.86
N ASN A 94 20.68 14.06 -8.92
CA ASN A 94 21.79 13.11 -9.00
C ASN A 94 21.24 11.67 -8.93
N PRO A 95 21.56 10.81 -9.92
CA PRO A 95 21.08 9.43 -9.93
C PRO A 95 21.56 8.62 -8.71
N LEU A 96 22.77 8.90 -8.21
CA LEU A 96 23.34 8.23 -7.05
C LEU A 96 22.56 8.52 -5.76
N ASP A 97 22.12 9.77 -5.58
CA ASP A 97 21.34 10.17 -4.40
C ASP A 97 19.96 9.51 -4.43
N MET A 98 19.34 9.43 -5.62
CA MET A 98 18.07 8.73 -5.83
C MET A 98 18.17 7.22 -5.55
N TYR A 99 19.21 6.56 -6.07
CA TYR A 99 19.46 5.14 -5.83
C TYR A 99 19.65 4.86 -4.34
N ARG A 100 20.45 5.70 -3.65
CA ARG A 100 20.67 5.56 -2.21
C ARG A 100 19.38 5.72 -1.42
N ALA A 101 18.58 6.74 -1.74
CA ALA A 101 17.33 7.01 -1.04
C ALA A 101 16.30 5.88 -1.23
N GLU A 102 16.08 5.45 -2.48
CA GLU A 102 15.10 4.39 -2.77
C GLU A 102 15.60 3.01 -2.30
N GLY A 103 16.89 2.70 -2.47
CA GLY A 103 17.49 1.46 -1.96
C GLY A 103 17.42 1.35 -0.45
N GLN A 104 17.65 2.46 0.28
CA GLN A 104 17.50 2.49 1.73
C GLN A 104 16.03 2.26 2.15
N LYS A 105 15.07 2.82 1.41
CA LYS A 105 13.64 2.59 1.65
C LYS A 105 13.28 1.12 1.44
N MET A 106 13.71 0.50 0.33
CA MET A 106 13.48 -0.93 0.06
C MET A 106 14.10 -1.82 1.16
N PHE A 107 15.30 -1.49 1.63
CA PHE A 107 15.95 -2.22 2.72
C PHE A 107 15.15 -2.14 4.04
N PHE A 108 14.67 -0.96 4.40
CA PHE A 108 13.82 -0.82 5.60
C PHE A 108 12.48 -1.56 5.45
N GLU A 109 11.89 -1.59 4.26
CA GLU A 109 10.70 -2.39 4.00
C GLU A 109 10.97 -3.89 4.19
N LEU A 110 12.09 -4.40 3.68
CA LEU A 110 12.54 -5.79 3.92
C LEU A 110 12.76 -6.05 5.42
N GLN A 111 13.50 -5.17 6.10
CA GLN A 111 13.78 -5.29 7.53
C GLN A 111 12.48 -5.30 8.36
N ASN A 112 11.53 -4.44 8.02
CA ASN A 112 10.22 -4.39 8.68
C ASN A 112 9.42 -5.68 8.44
N ARG A 113 9.49 -6.29 7.26
CA ARG A 113 8.86 -7.60 7.01
C ARG A 113 9.48 -8.68 7.89
N ILE A 114 10.81 -8.78 7.91
CA ILE A 114 11.53 -9.75 8.75
C ILE A 114 11.19 -9.56 10.23
N GLN A 115 11.18 -8.33 10.72
CA GLN A 115 10.81 -8.03 12.10
C GLN A 115 9.37 -8.40 12.42
N ARG A 116 8.41 -8.10 11.53
CA ARG A 116 7.01 -8.50 11.70
C ARG A 116 6.87 -10.00 11.80
N ASP A 117 7.59 -10.75 10.98
CA ASP A 117 7.51 -12.20 10.99
C ASP A 117 8.08 -12.77 12.29
N VAL A 118 9.25 -12.27 12.74
CA VAL A 118 9.81 -12.67 14.04
C VAL A 118 8.85 -12.36 15.20
N VAL A 119 8.20 -11.19 15.19
CA VAL A 119 7.20 -10.82 16.21
C VAL A 119 5.98 -11.71 16.15
N ARG A 120 5.46 -12.01 14.94
CA ARG A 120 4.35 -12.96 14.75
C ARG A 120 4.70 -14.34 15.28
N THR A 121 5.90 -14.85 14.95
CA THR A 121 6.36 -16.16 15.44
C THR A 121 6.48 -16.18 16.96
N LEU A 122 7.03 -15.14 17.59
CA LEU A 122 7.21 -15.11 19.05
C LEU A 122 5.89 -14.97 19.81
N PHE A 123 5.03 -14.06 19.35
CA PHE A 123 3.86 -13.63 20.12
C PHE A 123 2.55 -14.29 19.68
N HIS A 124 2.57 -15.14 18.64
CA HIS A 124 1.37 -15.84 18.14
C HIS A 124 0.20 -14.86 17.96
N VAL A 125 0.52 -13.65 17.47
CA VAL A 125 -0.45 -12.56 17.39
C VAL A 125 -1.29 -12.78 16.16
N THR A 126 -2.58 -13.01 16.39
CA THR A 126 -3.64 -12.93 15.38
C THR A 126 -3.70 -11.49 14.85
N VAL A 127 -3.02 -11.23 13.74
CA VAL A 127 -3.20 -9.97 13.02
C VAL A 127 -4.28 -10.20 11.97
N ASP A 128 -5.53 -9.96 12.33
CA ASP A 128 -6.62 -9.85 11.37
C ASP A 128 -6.25 -8.78 10.32
N PRO A 129 -6.13 -9.11 9.02
CA PRO A 129 -5.84 -8.14 7.98
C PRO A 129 -7.11 -7.36 7.63
N VAL A 130 -7.74 -6.71 8.62
CA VAL A 130 -8.85 -5.82 8.37
C VAL A 130 -8.30 -4.39 8.29
N GLN A 131 -8.31 -3.86 7.06
CA GLN A 131 -8.21 -2.43 6.70
C GLN A 131 -6.81 -1.78 6.68
N ALA A 132 -5.94 -2.23 5.78
CA ALA A 132 -4.89 -1.35 5.24
C ALA A 132 -5.33 -0.58 3.97
N ASP A 133 -6.40 -1.03 3.28
CA ASP A 133 -6.81 -0.49 1.97
C ASP A 133 -7.90 0.60 1.99
N ALA A 134 -8.42 0.96 3.17
CA ALA A 134 -9.55 1.89 3.26
C ALA A 134 -9.16 3.39 3.25
N VAL A 135 -7.89 3.73 3.50
CA VAL A 135 -7.48 5.14 3.70
C VAL A 135 -7.20 5.87 2.38
N THR A 136 -6.94 5.17 1.27
CA THR A 136 -6.55 5.83 0.00
C THR A 136 -7.69 5.97 -1.03
N ARG A 137 -8.86 5.35 -0.82
CA ARG A 137 -9.97 5.38 -1.80
C ARG A 137 -11.00 6.49 -1.56
N ASN A 138 -10.94 7.20 -0.44
CA ASN A 138 -11.89 8.30 -0.14
C ASN A 138 -11.45 9.68 -0.64
N ALA A 139 -10.24 9.84 -1.19
CA ALA A 139 -9.77 11.12 -1.72
C ALA A 139 -10.23 11.41 -3.17
N THR A 140 -10.76 10.44 -3.91
CA THR A 140 -11.10 10.62 -5.35
C THR A 140 -12.60 10.60 -5.68
N ARG A 141 -13.48 10.41 -4.70
CA ARG A 141 -14.95 10.29 -4.95
C ARG A 141 -15.74 11.60 -4.85
N GLY A 142 -15.08 12.75 -4.66
CA GLY A 142 -15.72 14.07 -4.55
C GLY A 142 -15.85 14.89 -5.84
N ARG A 143 -15.41 14.39 -7.01
CA ARG A 143 -15.49 15.14 -8.27
C ARG A 143 -15.83 14.26 -9.47
N ARG A 144 -17.11 13.89 -9.58
CA ARG A 144 -17.76 13.60 -10.86
C ARG A 144 -19.26 13.45 -10.63
N ASN A 145 -20.02 14.47 -11.01
CA ASN A 145 -21.33 14.35 -11.67
C ASN A 145 -21.86 15.74 -12.03
N SER A 146 -21.75 16.09 -13.32
CA SER A 146 -22.78 16.81 -14.08
C SER A 146 -22.26 17.06 -15.50
N VAL A 147 -22.33 16.03 -16.35
CA VAL A 147 -22.56 16.25 -17.79
C VAL A 147 -24.08 16.26 -17.93
N GLY A 148 -24.62 17.44 -18.21
CA GLY A 148 -26.03 17.66 -18.48
C GLY A 148 -26.11 18.64 -19.64
N ASP A 149 -26.34 18.06 -20.81
CA ASP A 149 -26.67 18.70 -22.07
C ASP A 149 -27.78 19.76 -21.88
N SER A 150 -27.66 20.94 -22.51
CA SER A 150 -28.78 21.86 -22.64
C SER A 150 -28.67 22.70 -23.92
N PRO A 151 -29.73 22.71 -24.76
CA PRO A 151 -29.78 23.51 -25.98
C PRO A 151 -30.20 24.96 -25.71
N MET A 152 -30.02 25.79 -26.75
CA MET A 152 -30.34 27.22 -26.79
C MET A 152 -31.74 27.60 -26.30
N LYS A 153 -31.88 28.70 -25.55
CA LYS A 153 -32.78 29.82 -25.90
C LYS A 153 -32.58 31.06 -25.02
N ALA A 154 -32.85 32.20 -25.63
CA ALA A 154 -32.71 33.57 -25.14
C ALA A 154 -33.82 34.01 -24.17
N GLY A 155 -33.54 35.06 -23.40
CA GLY A 155 -34.57 35.98 -22.91
C GLY A 155 -34.37 36.54 -21.49
N THR A 156 -34.13 37.85 -21.44
CA THR A 156 -34.57 38.82 -20.39
C THR A 156 -33.98 38.78 -18.97
N ALA A 157 -33.38 39.92 -18.58
CA ALA A 157 -33.10 40.35 -17.21
C ALA A 157 -34.41 40.70 -16.46
N PRO A 158 -34.46 40.91 -15.11
CA PRO A 158 -33.78 42.04 -14.46
C PRO A 158 -33.25 41.82 -13.00
N THR A 159 -32.30 42.69 -12.63
CA THR A 159 -32.12 43.43 -11.35
C THR A 159 -32.11 42.71 -9.99
N ALA A 160 -30.97 42.78 -9.28
CA ALA A 160 -30.86 43.34 -7.91
C ALA A 160 -29.37 43.51 -7.48
N THR A 161 -29.14 44.56 -6.71
CA THR A 161 -27.85 45.27 -6.48
C THR A 161 -27.20 44.86 -5.13
N PRO A 162 -26.11 45.50 -4.65
CA PRO A 162 -24.80 44.87 -4.41
C PRO A 162 -24.43 44.71 -2.92
N GLN A 163 -23.35 43.98 -2.61
CA GLN A 163 -22.52 44.34 -1.46
C GLN A 163 -21.01 44.16 -1.69
N PRO A 164 -20.19 45.03 -1.06
CA PRO A 164 -18.79 45.26 -1.41
C PRO A 164 -17.83 44.62 -0.41
N GLY A 165 -16.59 44.41 -0.83
CA GLY A 165 -15.48 44.20 0.09
C GLY A 165 -14.75 42.90 -0.17
N GLY A 166 -13.62 43.00 -0.86
CA GLY A 166 -12.71 41.88 -1.05
C GLY A 166 -11.68 42.22 -2.09
N THR A 167 -10.53 42.69 -1.61
CA THR A 167 -9.33 43.09 -2.35
C THR A 167 -8.78 41.94 -3.21
N GLY A 168 -9.42 41.66 -4.34
CA GLY A 168 -8.89 40.83 -5.42
C GLY A 168 -8.33 41.72 -6.51
N LYS A 169 -7.06 41.54 -6.89
CA LYS A 169 -6.46 42.22 -8.04
C LYS A 169 -7.29 41.90 -9.28
N VAL A 170 -8.13 42.85 -9.72
CA VAL A 170 -8.99 42.69 -10.90
C VAL A 170 -8.08 42.48 -12.12
N GLY A 171 -8.17 41.30 -12.74
CA GLY A 171 -7.35 40.96 -13.90
C GLY A 171 -7.59 41.92 -15.07
N ARG A 172 -6.53 42.28 -15.80
CA ARG A 172 -6.54 43.30 -16.87
C ARG A 172 -7.63 43.10 -17.94
N ASN A 173 -8.03 41.86 -18.21
CA ASN A 173 -9.07 41.52 -19.20
C ASN A 173 -10.46 41.19 -18.60
N ALA A 174 -10.63 41.19 -17.27
CA ALA A 174 -11.89 40.87 -16.60
C ALA A 174 -12.96 41.96 -16.85
N SER A 175 -14.23 41.63 -16.65
CA SER A 175 -15.32 42.61 -16.70
C SER A 175 -15.11 43.70 -15.66
N CYS A 176 -15.25 44.96 -16.06
CA CYS A 176 -14.92 46.09 -15.20
C CYS A 176 -15.94 46.19 -14.05
N PRO A 177 -15.50 46.29 -12.78
CA PRO A 177 -16.38 46.31 -11.62
C PRO A 177 -17.23 47.59 -11.52
N CYS A 178 -16.98 48.60 -12.36
CA CYS A 178 -17.82 49.81 -12.45
C CYS A 178 -19.14 49.60 -13.22
N GLY A 179 -19.44 48.37 -13.67
CA GLY A 179 -20.70 48.05 -14.34
C GLY A 179 -20.79 48.51 -15.80
N SER A 180 -19.71 49.02 -16.39
CA SER A 180 -19.70 49.56 -17.77
C SER A 180 -19.82 48.50 -18.88
N GLY A 181 -19.88 47.21 -18.55
CA GLY A 181 -19.92 46.09 -19.50
C GLY A 181 -18.64 45.90 -20.34
N ARG A 182 -17.61 46.73 -20.15
CA ARG A 182 -16.34 46.68 -20.89
C ARG A 182 -15.25 45.95 -20.07
N LYS A 183 -14.22 45.42 -20.75
CA LYS A 183 -13.04 44.82 -20.09
C LYS A 183 -12.28 45.89 -19.29
N TYR A 184 -11.73 45.53 -18.12
CA TYR A 184 -11.09 46.42 -17.15
C TYR A 184 -10.02 47.33 -17.78
N LYS A 185 -9.10 46.79 -18.59
CA LYS A 185 -8.07 47.59 -19.31
C LYS A 185 -8.59 48.64 -20.29
N ARG A 186 -9.86 48.55 -20.70
CA ARG A 186 -10.49 49.50 -21.62
C ARG A 186 -11.41 50.50 -20.91
N CYS A 187 -11.54 50.40 -19.59
CA CYS A 187 -12.34 51.27 -18.75
C CYS A 187 -11.50 51.78 -17.57
N CYS A 188 -11.75 51.37 -16.31
CA CYS A 188 -11.05 51.87 -15.12
C CYS A 188 -9.55 51.54 -15.08
N GLY A 189 -9.09 50.53 -15.84
CA GLY A 189 -7.67 50.17 -15.96
C GLY A 189 -6.91 50.90 -17.07
N LYS A 190 -7.51 51.92 -17.70
CA LYS A 190 -6.79 52.86 -18.58
C LYS A 190 -6.13 53.94 -17.70
N ALA A 191 -4.96 53.65 -17.16
CA ALA A 191 -4.03 54.73 -16.85
C ALA A 191 -3.50 55.26 -18.19
N ALA A 192 -3.43 56.59 -18.32
CA ALA A 192 -2.73 57.25 -19.42
C ALA A 192 -1.24 56.88 -19.39
#